data_AF-A0A2A7N8S8-F1
#
_entry.id   AF-A0A2A7N8S8-F1
#
_cell.length_a   1.000
_cell.length_b   1.000
_cell.length_c   1.000
_cell.angle_alpha   90.00
_cell.angle_beta   90.00
_cell.angle_gamma   90.00
#
_symmetry.space_group_name_H-M   'P 1'
#
loop_
_entity.id
_entity.type
_entity.pdbx_description
1 polymer ?
#
loop_
_entity_poly.entity_id
_entity_poly.type
_entity_poly.pdbx_seq_one_letter_code
_entity_poly.pdbx_strand_id
1 'polypeptide(L)'
;MTQFDAISTANLVPTPELVERLIEEKPRCWSWAAFVSVLFQRWAAVEERKVRQVLGARSPTGPHLNTGHAVKEFVSRHMRDCDDLTKQCHALLADPSFRDAFGAPDDESTADAAGIVRAANRVGDFYVRFLELAEECQRCSVPEQYTEFMDDCTRWMNLPLHDFGEFLNDVLMAFEELQRRVALGERYIRLDPVSLPMTTDDQLIWSIMDRLRAIN
;
A
#
# COMPACT_ATOMS: atom_id res chain seq x y z
N MET A 1 -29.50 -21.77 31.72
CA MET A 1 -29.06 -21.76 30.30
C MET A 1 -28.81 -20.33 29.93
N THR A 2 -27.54 -19.91 29.95
CA THR A 2 -27.14 -18.56 29.57
C THR A 2 -27.20 -18.49 28.04
N GLN A 3 -28.10 -17.65 27.54
CA GLN A 3 -28.20 -17.31 26.12
C GLN A 3 -26.89 -16.63 25.74
N PHE A 4 -26.03 -17.31 24.97
CA PHE A 4 -24.92 -16.66 24.31
C PHE A 4 -25.56 -15.71 23.30
N ASP A 5 -25.64 -14.41 23.63
CA ASP A 5 -25.86 -13.38 22.62
C ASP A 5 -24.80 -13.61 21.55
N ALA A 6 -25.25 -13.88 20.32
CA ALA A 6 -24.35 -14.06 19.19
C ALA A 6 -23.56 -12.76 19.05
N ILE A 7 -22.26 -12.80 19.38
CA ILE A 7 -21.38 -11.65 19.28
C ILE A 7 -21.31 -11.26 17.80
N SER A 8 -22.00 -10.18 17.42
CA SER A 8 -21.95 -9.65 16.06
C SER A 8 -20.53 -9.12 15.80
N THR A 9 -19.80 -9.85 14.95
CA THR A 9 -18.43 -9.53 14.56
C THR A 9 -18.47 -8.86 13.19
N ALA A 10 -17.74 -7.75 13.04
CA ALA A 10 -17.62 -7.01 11.80
C ALA A 10 -17.05 -7.88 10.69
N ASN A 11 -17.52 -7.72 9.46
CA ASN A 11 -16.94 -8.37 8.27
C ASN A 11 -16.36 -7.34 7.31
N LEU A 12 -15.48 -7.78 6.42
CA LEU A 12 -15.02 -6.96 5.30
C LEU A 12 -16.20 -6.62 4.39
N VAL A 13 -16.29 -5.37 3.97
CA VAL A 13 -17.37 -4.88 3.10
C VAL A 13 -16.83 -4.30 1.80
N PRO A 14 -17.44 -4.64 0.65
CA PRO A 14 -16.87 -4.31 -0.66
C PRO A 14 -17.20 -2.90 -1.17
N THR A 15 -18.09 -2.15 -0.52
CA THR A 15 -18.50 -0.82 -1.02
C THR A 15 -18.43 0.27 0.05
N PRO A 16 -18.27 1.55 -0.32
CA PRO A 16 -18.26 2.66 0.63
C PRO A 16 -19.55 2.78 1.45
N GLU A 17 -20.70 2.54 0.86
CA GLU A 17 -22.00 2.62 1.54
C GLU A 17 -22.13 1.55 2.63
N LEU A 18 -21.55 0.37 2.41
CA LEU A 18 -21.49 -0.68 3.42
C LEU A 18 -20.47 -0.36 4.52
N VAL A 19 -19.42 0.41 4.23
CA VAL A 19 -18.49 0.92 5.25
C VAL A 19 -19.19 1.92 6.15
N GLU A 20 -20.00 2.83 5.59
CA GLU A 20 -20.80 3.78 6.38
C GLU A 20 -21.72 3.04 7.35
N ARG A 21 -22.46 2.04 6.86
CA ARG A 21 -23.29 1.18 7.70
C ARG A 21 -22.51 0.43 8.78
N LEU A 22 -21.33 -0.10 8.44
CA LEU A 22 -20.45 -0.75 9.40
C LEU A 22 -20.03 0.20 10.53
N ILE A 23 -19.73 1.46 10.19
CA ILE A 23 -19.34 2.52 11.13
C ILE A 23 -20.53 2.97 11.99
N GLU A 24 -21.76 2.90 11.47
CA GLU A 24 -22.98 3.20 12.23
C GLU A 24 -23.32 2.08 13.22
N GLU A 25 -23.30 0.83 12.75
CA GLU A 25 -23.67 -0.35 13.54
C GLU A 25 -22.61 -0.71 14.60
N LYS A 26 -21.34 -0.35 14.37
CA LYS A 26 -20.17 -0.62 15.23
C LYS A 26 -20.16 -2.02 15.87
N PRO A 27 -20.28 -3.12 15.08
CA PRO A 27 -20.08 -4.46 15.60
C PRO A 27 -18.66 -4.64 16.15
N ARG A 28 -18.38 -5.75 16.85
CA ARG A 28 -17.01 -5.99 17.36
C ARG A 28 -16.01 -6.04 16.20
N CYS A 29 -14.83 -5.47 16.38
CA CYS A 29 -13.78 -5.34 15.36
C CYS A 29 -14.12 -4.35 14.23
N TRP A 30 -15.14 -3.49 14.39
CA TRP A 30 -15.54 -2.55 13.33
C TRP A 30 -14.42 -1.60 12.90
N SER A 31 -13.55 -1.20 13.84
CA SER A 31 -12.48 -0.25 13.57
C SER A 31 -11.51 -0.79 12.52
N TRP A 32 -11.04 -2.02 12.71
CA TRP A 32 -10.21 -2.73 11.74
C TRP A 32 -10.98 -3.11 10.49
N ALA A 33 -12.21 -3.61 10.62
CA ALA A 33 -13.02 -3.95 9.46
C ALA A 33 -13.22 -2.76 8.53
N ALA A 34 -13.44 -1.55 9.06
CA ALA A 34 -13.56 -0.33 8.27
C ALA A 34 -12.23 0.03 7.58
N PHE A 35 -11.10 -0.03 8.31
CA PHE A 35 -9.77 0.20 7.74
C PHE A 35 -9.47 -0.74 6.56
N VAL A 36 -9.61 -2.05 6.79
CA VAL A 36 -9.30 -3.08 5.79
C VAL A 36 -10.26 -3.00 4.61
N SER A 37 -11.55 -2.71 4.84
CA SER A 37 -12.53 -2.56 3.77
C SER A 37 -12.18 -1.41 2.83
N VAL A 38 -11.91 -0.22 3.38
CA VAL A 38 -11.54 0.95 2.56
C VAL A 38 -10.23 0.69 1.83
N LEU A 39 -9.23 0.12 2.50
CA LEU A 39 -7.95 -0.18 1.89
C LEU A 39 -8.07 -1.20 0.74
N PHE A 40 -8.86 -2.26 0.94
CA PHE A 40 -9.13 -3.26 -0.09
C PHE A 40 -9.91 -2.69 -1.28
N GLN A 41 -10.88 -1.81 -1.04
CA GLN A 41 -11.60 -1.12 -2.11
C GLN A 41 -10.66 -0.28 -2.98
N ARG A 42 -9.73 0.45 -2.35
CA ARG A 42 -8.71 1.26 -3.06
C ARG A 42 -7.78 0.38 -3.89
N TRP A 43 -7.36 -0.76 -3.34
CA TRP A 43 -6.54 -1.74 -4.05
C TRP A 43 -7.26 -2.33 -5.26
N ALA A 44 -8.48 -2.84 -5.06
CA ALA A 44 -9.29 -3.47 -6.10
C ALA A 44 -9.53 -2.52 -7.29
N ALA A 45 -9.68 -1.21 -7.03
CA ALA A 45 -9.88 -0.20 -8.06
C ALA A 45 -8.70 -0.06 -9.04
N VAL A 46 -7.49 -0.53 -8.68
CA VAL A 46 -6.28 -0.41 -9.51
C VAL A 46 -5.62 -1.74 -9.85
N GLU A 47 -6.21 -2.88 -9.45
CA GLU A 47 -5.61 -4.20 -9.67
C GLU A 47 -5.36 -4.49 -11.17
N GLU A 48 -6.28 -4.12 -12.06
CA GLU A 48 -6.07 -4.31 -13.50
C GLU A 48 -4.84 -3.55 -14.02
N ARG A 49 -4.62 -2.32 -13.54
CA ARG A 49 -3.45 -1.51 -13.90
C ARG A 49 -2.17 -2.14 -13.38
N LYS A 50 -2.15 -2.61 -12.13
CA LYS A 50 -1.01 -3.32 -11.54
C LYS A 50 -0.69 -4.61 -12.32
N VAL A 51 -1.69 -5.43 -12.64
CA VAL A 51 -1.49 -6.66 -13.44
C VAL A 51 -0.86 -6.30 -14.78
N ARG A 52 -1.36 -5.27 -15.45
CA ARG A 52 -0.79 -4.77 -16.71
C ARG A 52 0.63 -4.24 -16.53
N GLN A 53 0.92 -3.53 -15.46
CA GLN A 53 2.26 -3.00 -15.17
C GLN A 53 3.27 -4.14 -14.96
N VAL A 54 2.90 -5.16 -14.19
CA VAL A 54 3.81 -6.26 -13.82
C VAL A 54 4.00 -7.25 -14.96
N LEU A 55 2.96 -7.56 -15.73
CA LEU A 55 3.01 -8.55 -16.83
C LEU A 55 3.22 -7.92 -18.21
N GLY A 56 3.03 -6.61 -18.34
CA GLY A 56 3.06 -5.91 -19.62
C GLY A 56 4.47 -5.74 -20.16
N ALA A 57 4.57 -5.79 -21.48
CA ALA A 57 5.76 -5.32 -22.19
C ALA A 57 5.81 -3.78 -22.17
N ARG A 58 7.00 -3.20 -22.33
CA ARG A 58 7.16 -1.76 -22.53
C ARG A 58 6.22 -1.27 -23.63
N SER A 59 5.50 -0.19 -23.34
CA SER A 59 4.63 0.47 -24.31
C SER A 59 5.01 1.95 -24.36
N PRO A 60 5.87 2.36 -25.31
CA PRO A 60 6.43 3.72 -25.37
C PRO A 60 5.38 4.73 -25.83
N THR A 61 4.42 5.00 -24.95
CA THR A 61 3.32 5.96 -25.12
C THR A 61 3.58 7.25 -24.35
N GLY A 62 4.64 7.28 -23.54
CA GLY A 62 5.05 8.39 -22.70
C GLY A 62 6.14 9.28 -23.32
N PRO A 63 6.88 10.03 -22.48
CA PRO A 63 7.88 10.98 -22.94
C PRO A 63 9.03 10.26 -23.67
N HIS A 64 9.59 10.96 -24.65
CA HIS A 64 10.77 10.52 -25.40
C HIS A 64 12.02 11.16 -24.80
N LEU A 65 12.85 10.36 -24.13
CA LEU A 65 14.07 10.81 -23.45
C LEU A 65 15.26 10.61 -24.38
N ASN A 66 15.44 11.53 -25.33
CA ASN A 66 16.38 11.37 -26.44
C ASN A 66 17.87 11.57 -26.09
N THR A 67 18.19 11.96 -24.85
CA THR A 67 19.56 12.24 -24.41
C THR A 67 19.88 11.54 -23.10
N GLY A 68 21.17 11.25 -22.88
CA GLY A 68 21.64 10.72 -21.60
C GLY A 68 21.22 11.60 -20.43
N HIS A 69 21.42 12.92 -20.53
CA HIS A 69 20.97 13.87 -19.52
C HIS A 69 19.47 13.73 -19.19
N ALA A 70 18.60 13.64 -20.20
CA ALA A 70 17.15 13.48 -19.98
C ALA A 70 16.82 12.17 -19.27
N VAL A 71 17.48 11.07 -19.64
CA VAL A 71 17.33 9.76 -18.96
C VAL A 71 17.80 9.84 -17.50
N LYS A 72 18.97 10.44 -17.28
CA LYS A 72 19.56 10.60 -15.94
C LYS A 72 18.68 11.45 -15.01
N GLU A 73 18.19 12.58 -15.50
CA GLU A 73 17.29 13.45 -14.75
C GLU A 73 15.98 12.75 -14.42
N PHE A 74 15.39 12.06 -15.41
CA PHE A 74 14.16 11.29 -15.25
C PHE A 74 14.31 10.25 -14.14
N VAL A 75 15.29 9.34 -14.25
CA VAL A 75 15.47 8.27 -13.28
C VAL A 75 15.84 8.83 -11.89
N SER A 76 16.75 9.80 -11.82
CA SER A 76 17.14 10.40 -10.53
C SER A 76 15.99 11.09 -9.82
N ARG A 77 15.02 11.64 -10.55
CA ARG A 77 13.78 12.17 -9.97
C ARG A 77 12.90 11.04 -9.43
N HIS A 78 12.62 10.02 -10.23
CA HIS A 78 11.73 8.94 -9.81
C HIS A 78 12.30 8.15 -8.62
N MET A 79 13.63 7.97 -8.56
CA MET A 79 14.28 7.33 -7.42
C MET A 79 14.07 8.11 -6.13
N ARG A 80 14.19 9.45 -6.19
CA ARG A 80 13.90 10.33 -5.04
C ARG A 80 12.43 10.30 -4.67
N ASP A 81 11.54 10.37 -5.65
CA ASP A 81 10.10 10.34 -5.43
C ASP A 81 9.68 9.01 -4.76
N CYS A 82 10.26 7.88 -5.18
CA CYS A 82 10.02 6.58 -4.57
C CYS A 82 10.52 6.51 -3.12
N ASP A 83 11.73 7.02 -2.84
CA ASP A 83 12.30 7.08 -1.49
C ASP A 83 11.45 7.99 -0.56
N ASP A 84 11.04 9.16 -1.06
CA ASP A 84 10.20 10.10 -0.33
C ASP A 84 8.81 9.52 -0.04
N LEU A 85 8.20 8.80 -0.99
CA LEU A 85 6.93 8.10 -0.78
C LEU A 85 7.06 6.99 0.27
N THR A 86 8.17 6.24 0.23
CA THR A 86 8.45 5.17 1.20
C THR A 86 8.53 5.74 2.61
N LYS A 87 9.33 6.80 2.80
CA LYS A 87 9.47 7.49 4.09
C LYS A 87 8.15 8.04 4.60
N GLN A 88 7.35 8.64 3.73
CA GLN A 88 6.03 9.17 4.10
C GLN A 88 5.06 8.05 4.52
N CYS A 89 5.08 6.91 3.83
CA CYS A 89 4.26 5.76 4.18
C CYS A 89 4.65 5.18 5.55
N HIS A 90 5.95 4.96 5.78
CA HIS A 90 6.45 4.50 7.07
C HIS A 90 6.16 5.48 8.20
N ALA A 91 6.34 6.78 7.96
CA ALA A 91 6.02 7.81 8.95
C ALA A 91 4.54 7.78 9.33
N LEU A 92 3.62 7.60 8.37
CA LEU A 92 2.19 7.49 8.64
C LEU A 92 1.87 6.27 9.51
N LEU A 93 2.40 5.09 9.18
CA LEU A 93 2.13 3.85 9.93
C LEU A 93 2.77 3.84 11.32
N ALA A 94 3.87 4.57 11.49
CA ALA A 94 4.55 4.75 12.77
C ALA A 94 3.92 5.85 13.64
N ASP A 95 3.11 6.73 13.08
CA ASP A 95 2.53 7.87 13.80
C ASP A 95 1.58 7.40 14.92
N PRO A 96 1.72 7.90 16.17
CA PRO A 96 0.82 7.54 17.25
C PRO A 96 -0.66 7.81 16.92
N SER A 97 -0.96 8.89 16.20
CA SER A 97 -2.33 9.24 15.80
C SER A 97 -2.97 8.21 14.88
N PHE A 98 -2.18 7.51 14.05
CA PHE A 98 -2.67 6.38 13.26
C PHE A 98 -3.20 5.30 14.18
N ARG A 99 -2.42 4.93 15.20
CA ARG A 99 -2.80 3.88 16.14
C ARG A 99 -3.97 4.32 17.02
N ASP A 100 -3.96 5.57 17.47
CA ASP A 100 -4.97 6.11 18.40
C ASP A 100 -6.34 6.28 17.72
N ALA A 101 -6.38 6.42 16.39
CA ALA A 101 -7.63 6.42 15.63
C ALA A 101 -8.43 5.11 15.82
N PHE A 102 -7.79 3.99 16.13
CA PHE A 102 -8.45 2.70 16.38
C PHE A 102 -9.02 2.56 17.81
N GLY A 103 -8.90 3.59 18.64
CA GLY A 103 -9.41 3.60 20.01
C GLY A 103 -8.45 2.95 21.02
N ALA A 104 -8.92 2.85 22.26
CA ALA A 104 -8.14 2.26 23.34
C ALA A 104 -8.00 0.73 23.17
N PRO A 105 -6.92 0.11 23.70
CA PRO A 105 -6.63 -1.31 23.48
C PRO A 105 -7.73 -2.31 23.86
N ASP A 106 -8.63 -1.94 24.77
CA ASP A 106 -9.77 -2.77 25.21
C ASP A 106 -11.13 -2.12 24.89
N ASP A 107 -11.16 -0.98 24.18
CA ASP A 107 -12.37 -0.18 23.95
C ASP A 107 -12.36 0.55 22.60
N GLU A 108 -12.92 -0.13 21.59
CA GLU A 108 -13.16 0.43 20.25
C GLU A 108 -14.29 1.49 20.21
N SER A 109 -15.02 1.74 21.30
CA SER A 109 -16.08 2.78 21.30
C SER A 109 -15.51 4.19 21.15
N THR A 110 -14.25 4.36 21.53
CA THR A 110 -13.48 5.61 21.45
C THR A 110 -12.81 5.84 20.10
N ALA A 111 -12.91 4.89 19.16
CA ALA A 111 -12.22 4.96 17.88
C ALA A 111 -12.76 6.09 16.98
N ASP A 112 -11.85 6.82 16.33
CA ASP A 112 -12.14 7.87 15.34
C ASP A 112 -12.38 7.23 13.97
N ALA A 113 -13.66 6.98 13.67
CA ALA A 113 -14.08 6.44 12.37
C ALA A 113 -13.54 7.25 11.19
N ALA A 114 -13.57 8.58 11.28
CA ALA A 114 -13.10 9.45 10.21
C ALA A 114 -11.57 9.37 10.05
N GLY A 115 -10.84 9.27 11.17
CA GLY A 115 -9.39 9.03 11.21
C GLY A 115 -9.00 7.72 10.55
N ILE A 116 -9.71 6.64 10.88
CA ILE A 116 -9.51 5.31 10.28
C ILE A 116 -9.69 5.35 8.76
N VAL A 117 -10.80 5.91 8.29
CA VAL A 117 -11.09 6.01 6.84
C VAL A 117 -10.07 6.88 6.14
N ARG A 118 -9.66 8.02 6.73
CA ARG A 118 -8.61 8.88 6.17
C ARG A 118 -7.28 8.13 6.08
N ALA A 119 -6.90 7.39 7.11
CA ALA A 119 -5.66 6.63 7.14
C ALA A 119 -5.66 5.53 6.06
N ALA A 120 -6.75 4.76 5.94
CA ALA A 120 -6.89 3.72 4.92
C ALA A 120 -6.78 4.31 3.49
N ASN A 121 -7.47 5.43 3.23
CA ASN A 121 -7.35 6.12 1.95
C ASN A 121 -5.92 6.58 1.69
N ARG A 122 -5.25 7.16 2.69
CA ARG A 122 -3.88 7.65 2.55
C ARG A 122 -2.88 6.53 2.27
N VAL A 123 -3.04 5.38 2.92
CA VAL A 123 -2.24 4.17 2.61
C VAL A 123 -2.49 3.71 1.18
N GLY A 124 -3.75 3.67 0.75
CA GLY A 124 -4.11 3.37 -0.64
C GLY A 124 -3.54 4.38 -1.65
N ASP A 125 -3.47 5.67 -1.29
CA ASP A 125 -2.86 6.70 -2.15
C ASP A 125 -1.38 6.45 -2.38
N PHE A 126 -0.62 6.02 -1.35
CA PHE A 126 0.78 5.66 -1.54
C PHE A 126 0.93 4.53 -2.56
N TYR A 127 0.10 3.49 -2.47
CA TYR A 127 0.11 2.41 -3.45
C TYR A 127 -0.13 2.89 -4.88
N VAL A 128 -1.14 3.75 -5.08
CA VAL A 128 -1.43 4.34 -6.40
C VAL A 128 -0.24 5.16 -6.91
N ARG A 129 0.42 5.94 -6.05
CA ARG A 129 1.59 6.73 -6.41
C ARG A 129 2.80 5.86 -6.77
N PHE A 130 3.05 4.76 -6.06
CA PHE A 130 4.08 3.80 -6.46
C PHE A 130 3.77 3.20 -7.84
N LEU A 131 2.51 2.87 -8.09
CA LEU A 131 2.08 2.30 -9.38
C LEU A 131 2.30 3.30 -10.51
N GLU A 132 1.98 4.57 -10.29
CA GLU A 132 2.23 5.65 -11.25
C GLU A 132 3.72 5.79 -11.59
N LEU A 133 4.62 5.78 -10.60
CA LEU A 133 6.07 5.84 -10.84
C LEU A 133 6.55 4.66 -11.70
N ALA A 134 6.07 3.45 -11.39
CA ALA A 134 6.44 2.26 -12.14
C ALA A 134 5.91 2.29 -13.59
N GLU A 135 4.67 2.74 -13.78
CA GLU A 135 4.07 2.90 -15.11
C GLU A 135 4.77 4.00 -15.92
N GLU A 136 5.22 5.08 -15.29
CA GLU A 136 5.98 6.15 -15.96
C GLU A 136 7.34 5.62 -16.48
N CYS A 137 8.03 4.79 -15.69
CA CYS A 137 9.24 4.10 -16.13
C CYS A 137 8.97 3.16 -17.33
N GLN A 138 7.87 2.40 -17.30
CA GLN A 138 7.50 1.47 -18.37
C GLN A 138 7.08 2.19 -19.67
N ARG A 139 6.43 3.36 -19.56
CA ARG A 139 5.88 4.12 -20.69
C ARG A 139 6.89 5.01 -21.41
N CYS A 140 8.05 5.28 -20.81
CA CYS A 140 9.04 6.16 -21.45
C CYS A 140 9.70 5.48 -22.68
N SER A 141 9.97 6.30 -23.69
CA SER A 141 10.74 5.92 -24.87
C SER A 141 12.18 6.41 -24.72
N VAL A 142 13.16 5.53 -24.92
CA VAL A 142 14.59 5.83 -24.78
C VAL A 142 15.38 5.29 -25.98
N PRO A 143 16.54 5.89 -26.32
CA PRO A 143 17.49 5.28 -27.24
C PRO A 143 17.86 3.85 -26.83
N GLU A 144 18.12 2.99 -27.82
CA GLU A 144 18.37 1.54 -27.61
C GLU A 144 19.43 1.24 -26.54
N GLN A 145 20.48 2.05 -26.49
CA GLN A 145 21.56 1.96 -25.48
C GLN A 145 21.11 2.12 -24.02
N TYR A 146 19.91 2.65 -23.77
CA TYR A 146 19.34 2.84 -22.43
C TYR A 146 18.17 1.91 -22.13
N THR A 147 17.76 1.04 -23.06
CA THR A 147 16.60 0.16 -22.88
C THR A 147 16.76 -0.76 -21.68
N GLU A 148 17.86 -1.53 -21.62
CA GLU A 148 18.13 -2.43 -20.49
C GLU A 148 18.22 -1.68 -19.15
N PHE A 149 18.82 -0.49 -19.16
CA PHE A 149 18.89 0.36 -17.97
C PHE A 149 17.50 0.79 -17.48
N MET A 150 16.59 1.14 -18.39
CA MET A 150 15.22 1.47 -18.03
C MET A 150 14.39 0.26 -17.61
N ASP A 151 14.74 -0.95 -18.08
CA ASP A 151 14.11 -2.19 -17.63
C ASP A 151 14.51 -2.51 -16.18
N ASP A 152 15.79 -2.33 -15.84
CA ASP A 152 16.28 -2.41 -14.46
C ASP A 152 15.55 -1.39 -13.55
N CYS A 153 15.40 -0.14 -14.02
CA CYS A 153 14.64 0.88 -13.29
C CYS A 153 13.18 0.48 -13.08
N THR A 154 12.51 -0.05 -14.12
CA THR A 154 11.11 -0.49 -14.03
C THR A 154 10.97 -1.65 -13.03
N ARG A 155 11.90 -2.61 -13.06
CA ARG A 155 11.94 -3.72 -12.10
C ARG A 155 12.09 -3.21 -10.68
N TRP A 156 12.98 -2.24 -10.45
CA TRP A 156 13.16 -1.65 -9.13
C TRP A 156 11.90 -0.91 -8.64
N MET A 157 11.25 -0.13 -9.52
CA MET A 157 9.99 0.57 -9.18
C MET A 157 8.82 -0.37 -8.90
N ASN A 158 8.88 -1.62 -9.36
CA ASN A 158 7.87 -2.63 -9.07
C ASN A 158 8.05 -3.27 -7.67
N LEU A 159 9.21 -3.12 -7.00
CA LEU A 159 9.45 -3.72 -5.67
C LEU A 159 8.43 -3.21 -4.62
N PRO A 160 8.20 -1.89 -4.46
CA PRO A 160 7.17 -1.41 -3.53
C PRO A 160 5.77 -1.96 -3.81
N LEU A 161 5.43 -2.24 -5.08
CA LEU A 161 4.12 -2.80 -5.44
C LEU A 161 3.96 -4.24 -4.97
N HIS A 162 5.05 -5.01 -4.99
CA HIS A 162 5.10 -6.36 -4.46
C HIS A 162 4.96 -6.33 -2.93
N ASP A 163 5.77 -5.51 -2.26
CA ASP A 163 5.78 -5.36 -0.81
C ASP A 163 4.41 -4.90 -0.26
N PHE A 164 3.74 -3.97 -0.95
CA PHE A 164 2.38 -3.57 -0.60
C PHE A 164 1.37 -4.72 -0.71
N GLY A 165 1.56 -5.62 -1.65
CA GLY A 165 0.72 -6.82 -1.77
C GLY A 165 0.89 -7.76 -0.59
N GLU A 166 2.12 -7.94 -0.11
CA GLU A 166 2.41 -8.70 1.11
C GLU A 166 1.81 -8.02 2.34
N PHE A 167 1.99 -6.71 2.48
CA PHE A 167 1.38 -5.93 3.55
C PHE A 167 -0.14 -6.08 3.61
N LEU A 168 -0.84 -6.05 2.47
CA LEU A 168 -2.28 -6.27 2.45
C LEU A 168 -2.68 -7.66 2.93
N ASN A 169 -1.92 -8.68 2.53
CA ASN A 169 -2.15 -10.04 2.98
C ASN A 169 -1.94 -10.14 4.50
N ASP A 170 -0.89 -9.50 5.03
CA ASP A 170 -0.62 -9.46 6.48
C ASP A 170 -1.74 -8.76 7.24
N VAL A 171 -2.21 -7.60 6.77
CA VAL A 171 -3.35 -6.88 7.36
C VAL A 171 -4.61 -7.76 7.37
N LEU A 172 -4.90 -8.48 6.29
CA LEU A 172 -6.06 -9.36 6.18
C LEU A 172 -5.96 -10.54 7.15
N MET A 173 -4.82 -11.25 7.18
CA MET A 173 -4.59 -12.36 8.11
C MET A 173 -4.71 -11.89 9.57
N ALA A 174 -4.18 -10.72 9.88
CA ALA A 174 -4.22 -10.16 11.23
C ALA A 174 -5.65 -9.78 11.64
N PHE A 175 -6.46 -9.27 10.70
CA PHE A 175 -7.88 -9.02 10.92
C PHE A 175 -8.69 -10.31 11.11
N GLU A 176 -8.46 -11.34 10.29
CA GLU A 176 -9.12 -12.65 10.44
C GLU A 176 -8.82 -13.29 11.82
N GLU A 177 -7.57 -13.20 12.26
CA GLU A 177 -7.16 -13.65 13.59
C GLU A 177 -7.87 -12.87 14.70
N LEU A 178 -7.98 -11.54 14.57
CA LEU A 178 -8.72 -10.71 15.51
C LEU A 178 -10.20 -11.13 15.59
N GLN A 179 -10.85 -11.34 14.45
CA GLN A 179 -12.25 -11.83 14.40
C GLN A 179 -12.39 -13.17 15.11
N ARG A 180 -11.46 -14.11 14.86
CA ARG A 180 -11.47 -15.45 15.46
C ARG A 180 -11.37 -15.38 16.99
N ARG A 181 -10.47 -14.53 17.53
CA ARG A 181 -10.28 -14.37 18.98
C ARG A 181 -11.49 -13.77 19.66
N VAL A 182 -12.10 -12.76 19.05
CA VAL A 182 -13.35 -12.15 19.55
C VAL A 182 -14.50 -13.16 19.53
N ALA A 183 -14.61 -13.99 18.50
CA ALA A 183 -15.62 -15.05 18.43
C ALA A 183 -15.45 -16.12 19.53
N LEU A 184 -14.22 -16.35 19.99
CA LEU A 184 -13.91 -17.20 21.14
C LEU A 184 -14.16 -16.54 22.51
N GLY A 185 -14.60 -15.28 22.53
CA GLY A 185 -14.84 -14.52 23.75
C GLY A 185 -13.56 -14.03 24.43
N GLU A 186 -12.42 -14.06 23.74
CA GLU A 186 -11.21 -13.42 24.23
C GLU A 186 -11.41 -11.91 24.31
N ARG A 187 -10.71 -11.25 25.24
CA ARG A 187 -10.70 -9.79 25.27
C ARG A 187 -10.13 -9.28 23.95
N TYR A 188 -10.75 -8.22 23.46
CA TYR A 188 -10.26 -7.51 22.30
C TYR A 188 -8.81 -7.12 22.56
N ILE A 189 -7.90 -7.59 21.69
CA ILE A 189 -6.49 -7.25 21.78
C ILE A 189 -6.16 -6.42 20.57
N ARG A 190 -5.68 -5.21 20.83
CA ARG A 190 -5.16 -4.30 19.80
C ARG A 190 -4.21 -5.08 18.89
N LEU A 191 -4.46 -5.01 17.60
CA LEU A 191 -3.52 -5.49 16.60
C LEU A 191 -2.20 -4.70 16.73
N ASP A 192 -1.09 -5.43 16.77
CA ASP A 192 0.23 -4.83 16.71
C ASP A 192 0.34 -3.97 15.43
N PRO A 193 1.13 -2.89 15.47
CA PRO A 193 1.26 -2.00 14.33
C PRO A 193 1.75 -2.79 13.11
N VAL A 194 0.89 -2.90 12.09
CA VAL A 194 1.27 -3.55 10.84
C VAL A 194 2.30 -2.65 10.15
N SER A 195 3.50 -3.18 9.94
CA SER A 195 4.56 -2.50 9.21
C SER A 195 4.46 -2.87 7.75
N LEU A 196 4.67 -1.91 6.86
CA LEU A 196 4.92 -2.19 5.45
C LEU A 196 6.38 -2.68 5.34
N PRO A 197 6.64 -3.97 5.03
CA PRO A 197 7.99 -4.39 4.66
C PRO A 197 8.41 -3.59 3.43
N MET A 198 9.67 -3.18 3.36
CA MET A 198 10.22 -2.57 2.15
C MET A 198 11.45 -3.38 1.77
N THR A 199 11.29 -4.24 0.78
CA THR A 199 12.36 -5.07 0.26
C THR A 199 13.32 -4.20 -0.52
N THR A 200 14.60 -4.35 -0.22
CA THR A 200 15.67 -3.65 -0.93
C THR A 200 16.49 -4.66 -1.74
N ASP A 201 16.54 -4.49 -3.07
CA ASP A 201 17.48 -5.21 -3.94
C ASP A 201 18.73 -4.35 -4.09
N ASP A 202 19.63 -4.43 -3.11
CA ASP A 202 20.84 -3.62 -3.05
C ASP A 202 21.67 -3.76 -4.34
N GLN A 203 21.78 -4.98 -4.87
CA GLN A 203 22.55 -5.24 -6.09
C GLN A 203 21.95 -4.49 -7.29
N LEU A 204 20.62 -4.53 -7.46
CA LEU A 204 19.94 -3.79 -8.51
C LEU A 204 20.10 -2.29 -8.33
N ILE A 205 19.95 -1.78 -7.10
CA ILE A 205 20.14 -0.35 -6.79
C ILE A 205 21.56 0.10 -7.13
N TRP A 206 22.58 -0.64 -6.72
CA TRP A 206 23.98 -0.31 -7.04
C TRP A 206 24.23 -0.31 -8.55
N SER A 207 23.69 -1.30 -9.27
CA SER A 207 23.76 -1.35 -10.75
C SER A 207 23.15 -0.10 -11.40
N ILE A 208 21.94 0.30 -10.95
CA ILE A 208 21.27 1.50 -11.45
C ILE A 208 22.10 2.75 -11.15
N MET A 209 22.61 2.89 -9.93
CA MET A 209 23.39 4.04 -9.49
C MET A 209 24.71 4.18 -10.24
N ASP A 210 25.40 3.08 -10.52
CA ASP A 210 26.65 3.10 -11.30
C ASP A 210 26.39 3.46 -12.76
N ARG A 211 25.33 2.92 -13.37
CA ARG A 211 24.91 3.31 -14.73
C ARG A 211 24.53 4.78 -14.80
N LEU A 212 23.81 5.33 -13.81
CA LEU A 212 23.49 6.76 -13.73
C LEU A 212 24.73 7.66 -13.70
N ARG A 213 25.79 7.25 -13.00
CA ARG A 213 27.05 7.99 -12.94
C ARG A 213 27.80 7.97 -14.26
N ALA A 214 27.69 6.87 -15.01
CA ALA A 214 28.33 6.71 -16.31
C ALA A 214 27.63 7.47 -17.46
N ILE A 215 26.39 7.92 -17.25
CA ILE A 215 25.67 8.75 -18.23
C ILE A 215 26.21 10.19 -18.20
N ASN A 216 26.78 10.59 -19.34
CA ASN A 216 27.24 11.95 -19.65
C ASN A 216 26.09 12.86 -20.11
#